data_AF-A0A520FGT9-F1
#
_entry.id   AF-A0A520FGT9-F1
#
_cell.length_a   1.000
_cell.length_b   1.000
_cell.length_c   1.000
_cell.angle_alpha   90.00
_cell.angle_beta   90.00
_cell.angle_gamma   90.00
#
_symmetry.space_group_name_H-M   'P 1'
#
loop_
_entity.id
_entity.type
_entity.pdbx_description
1 polymer ?
#
loop_
_entity_poly.entity_id
_entity_poly.type
_entity_poly.pdbx_seq_one_letter_code
_entity_poly.pdbx_strand_id
1 'polypeptide(L)'
;AHVGYNAAALCRLMDWAASGVETPMYASAEQRGREIAEGATLNGAALRNLFTHTVARLDEKWRNLPDSAWSAQVRTAQGRLVPASETAWMRTREVWIHAVDLGNGGRFGDFPDVVLDSLLTDIVGMWQKKDLGAGLVLEVDGYAPTAVQPDSPVCEKIGGSLASLVRWAAGRGAVGVSAGGEIPEPPRWL
;
A
#
# COMPACT_ATOMS: atom_id res chain seq x y z
N ALA A 1 9.28 6.43 -11.69
CA ALA A 1 8.38 7.60 -11.69
C ALA A 1 7.36 7.55 -10.54
N HIS A 2 6.39 6.64 -10.58
CA HIS A 2 5.30 6.51 -9.59
C HIS A 2 5.74 6.69 -8.13
N VAL A 3 6.71 5.90 -7.64
CA VAL A 3 7.16 5.97 -6.24
C VAL A 3 7.73 7.34 -5.86
N GLY A 4 8.37 8.07 -6.78
CA GLY A 4 8.83 9.44 -6.53
C GLY A 4 7.67 10.42 -6.42
N TYR A 5 6.68 10.33 -7.31
CA TYR A 5 5.49 11.16 -7.26
C TYR A 5 4.56 10.83 -6.08
N ASN A 6 4.57 9.60 -5.59
CA ASN A 6 3.91 9.25 -4.33
C ASN A 6 4.50 10.06 -3.16
N ALA A 7 5.84 10.17 -3.05
CA ALA A 7 6.46 10.99 -2.00
C ALA A 7 6.10 12.48 -2.14
N ALA A 8 6.06 13.01 -3.36
CA ALA A 8 5.61 14.37 -3.62
C ALA A 8 4.12 14.58 -3.24
N ALA A 9 3.27 13.58 -3.47
CA ALA A 9 1.86 13.62 -3.08
C ALA A 9 1.68 13.59 -1.55
N LEU A 10 2.49 12.82 -0.83
CA LEU A 10 2.48 12.81 0.63
C LEU A 10 3.01 14.14 1.20
N CYS A 11 4.00 14.77 0.54
CA CYS A 11 4.44 16.12 0.92
C CYS A 11 3.29 17.14 0.91
N ARG A 12 2.38 17.05 -0.07
CA ARG A 12 1.19 17.91 -0.16
C ARG A 12 0.24 17.69 1.04
N LEU A 13 0.08 16.46 1.51
CA LEU A 13 -0.69 16.18 2.72
C LEU A 13 -0.01 16.74 3.97
N MET A 14 1.32 16.69 4.05
CA MET A 14 2.04 17.32 5.17
C MET A 14 1.92 18.84 5.16
N ASP A 15 1.93 19.46 3.97
CA ASP A 15 1.67 20.91 3.82
C ASP A 15 0.26 21.29 4.26
N TRP A 16 -0.73 20.47 3.91
CA TRP A 16 -2.10 20.63 4.40
C TRP A 16 -2.15 20.50 5.93
N ALA A 17 -1.60 19.42 6.48
CA ALA A 17 -1.60 19.18 7.92
C ALA A 17 -0.97 20.34 8.72
N ALA A 18 0.14 20.91 8.21
CA ALA A 18 0.84 22.02 8.85
C ALA A 18 0.09 23.36 8.76
N SER A 19 -0.55 23.64 7.62
CA SER A 19 -1.15 24.95 7.34
C SER A 19 -2.65 25.04 7.62
N GLY A 20 -3.34 23.89 7.68
CA GLY A 20 -4.80 23.82 7.67
C GLY A 20 -5.44 24.11 6.31
N VAL A 21 -4.66 24.46 5.28
CA VAL A 21 -5.16 24.75 3.93
C VAL A 21 -5.14 23.49 3.07
N GLU A 22 -6.30 23.09 2.56
CA GLU A 22 -6.45 21.86 1.80
C GLU A 22 -5.52 21.83 0.58
N THR A 23 -4.61 20.85 0.58
CA THR A 23 -3.67 20.59 -0.51
C THR A 23 -3.75 19.08 -0.85
N PRO A 24 -4.52 18.69 -1.87
CA PRO A 24 -4.80 17.28 -2.14
C PRO A 24 -3.55 16.52 -2.62
N MET A 25 -3.54 15.19 -2.42
CA MET A 25 -2.48 14.31 -2.95
C MET A 25 -2.25 14.51 -4.44
N TYR A 26 -3.34 14.63 -5.21
CA TYR A 26 -3.36 14.93 -6.64
C TYR A 26 -4.60 15.79 -6.89
N ALA A 27 -4.52 16.75 -7.81
CA ALA A 27 -5.67 17.57 -8.23
C ALA A 27 -6.72 16.73 -8.98
N SER A 28 -6.29 15.68 -9.70
CA SER A 28 -7.20 14.71 -10.33
C SER A 28 -6.50 13.39 -10.65
N ALA A 29 -7.30 12.37 -10.99
CA ALA A 29 -6.77 11.08 -11.47
C ALA A 29 -6.00 11.23 -12.79
N GLU A 30 -6.45 12.12 -13.68
CA GLU A 30 -5.81 12.44 -14.95
C GLU A 30 -4.46 13.14 -14.73
N GLN A 31 -4.38 14.08 -13.77
CA GLN A 31 -3.11 14.70 -13.42
C GLN A 31 -2.11 13.66 -12.91
N ARG A 32 -2.54 12.77 -11.99
CA ARG A 32 -1.69 11.67 -11.51
C ARG A 32 -1.18 10.81 -12.67
N GLY A 33 -2.08 10.43 -13.58
CA GLY A 33 -1.74 9.64 -14.76
C GLY A 33 -0.71 10.33 -15.64
N ARG A 34 -0.90 11.63 -15.91
CA ARG A 34 0.04 12.44 -16.70
C ARG A 34 1.42 12.53 -16.05
N GLU A 35 1.50 12.85 -14.75
CA GLU A 35 2.79 12.93 -14.04
C GLU A 35 3.57 11.61 -14.13
N ILE A 36 2.88 10.47 -13.96
CA ILE A 36 3.51 9.14 -14.06
C ILE A 36 3.97 8.86 -15.50
N ALA A 37 3.12 9.14 -16.49
CA ALA A 37 3.43 8.91 -17.90
C ALA A 37 4.62 9.75 -18.38
N GLU A 38 4.62 11.05 -18.06
CA GLU A 38 5.72 11.96 -18.38
C GLU A 38 6.99 11.54 -17.65
N GLY A 39 6.90 11.25 -16.35
CA GLY A 39 8.04 10.78 -15.57
C GLY A 39 8.63 9.47 -16.08
N ALA A 40 7.82 8.58 -16.67
CA ALA A 40 8.29 7.33 -17.28
C ALA A 40 9.15 7.55 -18.54
N THR A 41 9.07 8.72 -19.17
CA THR A 41 9.90 9.09 -20.33
C THR A 41 11.29 9.62 -19.94
N LEU A 42 11.51 9.94 -18.66
CA LEU A 42 12.77 10.48 -18.18
C LEU A 42 13.88 9.43 -18.20
N ASN A 43 15.12 9.88 -18.43
CA ASN A 43 16.28 9.00 -18.33
C ASN A 43 16.53 8.52 -16.89
N GLY A 44 17.30 7.45 -16.73
CA GLY A 44 17.54 6.82 -15.43
C GLY A 44 18.16 7.75 -14.38
N ALA A 45 19.04 8.67 -14.77
CA ALA A 45 19.65 9.63 -13.84
C ALA A 45 18.62 10.64 -13.33
N ALA A 46 17.76 11.16 -14.20
CA ALA A 46 16.65 12.03 -13.83
C ALA A 46 15.65 11.34 -12.91
N LEU A 47 15.32 10.07 -13.17
CA LEU A 47 14.45 9.27 -12.29
C LEU A 47 15.04 9.05 -10.89
N ARG A 48 16.35 8.77 -10.80
CA ARG A 48 17.05 8.62 -9.51
C ARG A 48 17.10 9.95 -8.75
N ASN A 49 17.32 11.05 -9.44
CA ASN A 49 17.28 12.40 -8.85
C ASN A 49 15.87 12.75 -8.35
N LEU A 50 14.83 12.48 -9.15
CA LEU A 50 13.44 12.66 -8.75
C LEU A 50 13.13 11.88 -7.46
N PHE A 51 13.48 10.60 -7.41
CA PHE A 51 13.25 9.77 -6.23
C PHE A 51 14.01 10.31 -5.01
N THR A 52 15.32 10.58 -5.15
CA THR A 52 16.16 11.06 -4.05
C THR A 52 15.66 12.38 -3.48
N HIS A 53 15.33 13.33 -4.35
CA HIS A 53 14.86 14.65 -3.95
C HIS A 53 13.49 14.58 -3.25
N THR A 54 12.56 13.80 -3.78
CA THR A 54 11.21 13.66 -3.19
C THR A 54 11.23 12.91 -1.86
N VAL A 55 12.12 11.92 -1.70
CA VAL A 55 12.34 11.26 -0.40
C VAL A 55 12.89 12.23 0.64
N ALA A 56 13.94 13.00 0.30
CA ALA A 56 14.54 13.95 1.22
C ALA A 56 13.53 15.02 1.69
N ARG A 57 12.69 15.51 0.77
CA ARG A 57 11.63 16.48 1.11
C ARG A 57 10.55 15.91 2.00
N LEU A 58 10.12 14.66 1.75
CA LEU A 58 9.11 14.02 2.61
C LEU A 58 9.65 13.82 4.03
N ASP A 59 10.88 13.33 4.14
CA ASP A 59 11.57 13.15 5.41
C ASP A 59 11.74 14.47 6.17
N GLU A 60 12.15 15.55 5.48
CA GLU A 60 12.21 16.89 6.06
C GLU A 60 10.85 17.37 6.59
N LYS A 61 9.76 17.13 5.84
CA LYS A 61 8.41 17.51 6.27
C LYS A 61 7.95 16.72 7.49
N TRP A 62 8.22 15.43 7.55
CA TRP A 62 7.92 14.64 8.75
C TRP A 62 8.71 15.13 9.97
N ARG A 63 10.01 15.37 9.83
CA ARG A 63 10.86 15.82 10.94
C ARG A 63 10.48 17.20 11.49
N ASN A 64 9.92 18.08 10.66
CA ASN A 64 9.56 19.45 11.04
C ASN A 64 8.06 19.66 11.24
N LEU A 65 7.24 18.60 11.16
CA LEU A 65 5.80 18.74 11.41
C LEU A 65 5.56 18.97 12.92
N PRO A 66 4.83 20.01 13.33
CA PRO A 66 4.45 20.20 14.72
C PRO A 66 3.69 18.99 15.27
N ASP A 67 3.94 18.61 16.52
CA ASP A 67 3.33 17.43 17.16
C ASP A 67 1.79 17.40 17.03
N SER A 68 1.14 18.55 17.24
CA SER A 68 -0.31 18.67 17.11
C SER A 68 -0.83 18.41 15.69
N ALA A 69 -0.04 18.73 14.67
CA ALA A 69 -0.43 18.60 13.26
C ALA A 69 -0.40 17.15 12.77
N TRP A 70 0.23 16.21 13.49
CA TRP A 70 0.18 14.78 13.13
C TRP A 70 -1.23 14.20 13.18
N SER A 71 -2.09 14.75 14.04
CA SER A 71 -3.51 14.38 14.14
C SER A 71 -4.43 15.12 13.17
N ALA A 72 -3.91 16.12 12.44
CA ALA A 72 -4.71 16.91 11.50
C ALA A 72 -5.30 16.00 10.42
N GLN A 73 -6.57 16.22 10.10
CA GLN A 73 -7.30 15.41 9.13
C GLN A 73 -6.95 15.83 7.70
N VAL A 74 -6.50 14.86 6.91
CA VAL A 74 -6.16 15.02 5.51
C VAL A 74 -6.89 13.96 4.68
N ARG A 75 -6.99 14.18 3.37
CA ARG A 75 -7.72 13.28 2.46
C ARG A 75 -6.79 12.49 1.57
N THR A 76 -6.90 11.16 1.59
CA THR A 76 -6.16 10.29 0.67
C THR A 76 -6.69 10.40 -0.75
N ALA A 77 -5.93 9.89 -1.73
CA ALA A 77 -6.38 9.82 -3.13
C ALA A 77 -7.67 8.99 -3.32
N GLN A 78 -8.00 8.10 -2.38
CA GLN A 78 -9.24 7.31 -2.38
C GLN A 78 -10.39 8.01 -1.63
N GLY A 79 -10.23 9.27 -1.23
CA GLY A 79 -11.26 10.08 -0.57
C GLY A 79 -11.40 9.86 0.94
N ARG A 80 -10.64 8.94 1.53
CA ARG A 80 -10.65 8.67 2.99
C ARG A 80 -10.08 9.86 3.74
N LEU A 81 -10.78 10.30 4.79
CA LEU A 81 -10.27 11.24 5.77
C LEU A 81 -9.46 10.47 6.82
N VAL A 82 -8.21 10.85 7.03
CA VAL A 82 -7.24 10.16 7.90
C VAL A 82 -6.36 11.20 8.62
N PRO A 83 -5.79 10.89 9.79
CA PRO A 83 -4.76 11.76 10.38
C PRO A 83 -3.51 11.81 9.48
N ALA A 84 -2.77 12.92 9.53
CA ALA A 84 -1.52 13.08 8.78
C ALA A 84 -0.47 11.99 9.11
N SER A 85 -0.53 11.40 10.31
CA SER A 85 0.27 10.23 10.69
C SER A 85 0.09 9.01 9.77
N GLU A 86 -1.06 8.89 9.08
CA GLU A 86 -1.31 7.84 8.10
C GLU A 86 -0.31 7.89 6.93
N THR A 87 0.28 9.05 6.64
CA THR A 87 1.26 9.19 5.56
C THR A 87 2.48 8.28 5.75
N ALA A 88 2.88 7.99 6.99
CA ALA A 88 3.95 7.04 7.29
C ALA A 88 3.58 5.62 6.84
N TRP A 89 2.35 5.18 7.12
CA TRP A 89 1.85 3.88 6.68
C TRP A 89 1.69 3.82 5.15
N MET A 90 1.08 4.86 4.56
CA MET A 90 0.93 4.97 3.11
C MET A 90 2.29 4.85 2.40
N ARG A 91 3.33 5.53 2.92
CA ARG A 91 4.67 5.44 2.35
C ARG A 91 5.30 4.08 2.56
N THR A 92 5.12 3.49 3.74
CA THR A 92 5.62 2.15 4.09
C THR A 92 5.13 1.12 3.08
N ARG A 93 3.82 1.07 2.81
CA ARG A 93 3.25 0.17 1.81
C ARG A 93 3.89 0.35 0.44
N GLU A 94 4.02 1.59 -0.02
CA GLU A 94 4.56 1.92 -1.34
C GLU A 94 6.01 1.48 -1.50
N VAL A 95 6.88 1.75 -0.52
CA VAL A 95 8.31 1.43 -0.66
C VAL A 95 8.58 -0.06 -0.50
N TRP A 96 7.92 -0.75 0.44
CA TRP A 96 8.15 -2.18 0.66
C TRP A 96 7.64 -3.00 -0.53
N ILE A 97 6.41 -2.76 -0.99
CA ILE A 97 5.84 -3.49 -2.12
C ILE A 97 6.61 -3.17 -3.41
N HIS A 98 6.86 -1.91 -3.72
CA HIS A 98 7.52 -1.57 -4.97
C HIS A 98 9.03 -1.89 -4.98
N ALA A 99 9.66 -2.13 -3.83
CA ALA A 99 11.01 -2.72 -3.80
C ALA A 99 11.02 -4.14 -4.38
N VAL A 100 9.96 -4.93 -4.16
CA VAL A 100 9.75 -6.23 -4.81
C VAL A 100 9.44 -6.05 -6.30
N ASP A 101 8.55 -5.11 -6.64
CA ASP A 101 8.13 -4.87 -8.03
C ASP A 101 9.29 -4.40 -8.94
N LEU A 102 10.36 -3.83 -8.38
CA LEU A 102 11.58 -3.50 -9.12
C LEU A 102 12.32 -4.73 -9.67
N GLY A 103 12.02 -5.93 -9.19
CA GLY A 103 12.61 -7.17 -9.70
C GLY A 103 14.11 -7.31 -9.44
N ASN A 104 14.64 -6.59 -8.45
CA ASN A 104 16.08 -6.53 -8.15
C ASN A 104 16.44 -7.17 -6.79
N GLY A 105 15.83 -8.31 -6.49
CA GLY A 105 16.18 -9.16 -5.34
C GLY A 105 15.32 -9.01 -4.09
N GLY A 106 14.53 -7.94 -3.94
CA GLY A 106 13.60 -7.76 -2.82
C GLY A 106 12.46 -8.77 -2.83
N ARG A 107 12.04 -9.25 -1.65
CA ARG A 107 11.02 -10.29 -1.46
C ARG A 107 10.06 -9.91 -0.33
N PHE A 108 8.84 -10.45 -0.35
CA PHE A 108 7.91 -10.30 0.78
C PHE A 108 8.44 -10.92 2.07
N GLY A 109 9.31 -11.93 1.99
CA GLY A 109 10.00 -12.50 3.15
C GLY A 109 11.05 -11.57 3.79
N ASP A 110 11.39 -10.46 3.14
CA ASP A 110 12.28 -9.44 3.71
C ASP A 110 11.50 -8.38 4.53
N PHE A 111 10.17 -8.43 4.51
CA PHE A 111 9.33 -7.44 5.16
C PHE A 111 9.29 -7.72 6.67
N PRO A 112 9.34 -6.70 7.53
CA PRO A 112 9.04 -6.87 8.95
C PRO A 112 7.63 -7.43 9.15
N ASP A 113 7.44 -8.34 10.11
CA ASP A 113 6.15 -8.99 10.36
C ASP A 113 5.01 -7.97 10.56
N VAL A 114 5.28 -6.89 11.30
CA VAL A 114 4.30 -5.80 11.51
C VAL A 114 3.81 -5.15 10.20
N VAL A 115 4.67 -5.08 9.18
CA VAL A 115 4.30 -4.56 7.85
C VAL A 115 3.43 -5.58 7.12
N LEU A 116 3.77 -6.87 7.19
CA LEU A 116 3.00 -7.94 6.59
C LEU A 116 1.60 -8.06 7.22
N ASP A 117 1.51 -8.06 8.54
CA ASP A 117 0.23 -8.11 9.29
C ASP A 117 -0.65 -6.90 8.95
N SER A 118 -0.06 -5.70 8.93
CA SER A 118 -0.76 -4.47 8.58
C SER A 118 -1.25 -4.49 7.12
N LEU A 119 -0.44 -5.03 6.20
CA LEU A 119 -0.82 -5.20 4.80
C LEU A 119 -1.98 -6.19 4.66
N LEU A 120 -1.90 -7.36 5.30
CA LEU A 120 -2.95 -8.37 5.23
C LEU A 120 -4.27 -7.81 5.78
N THR A 121 -4.20 -7.10 6.91
CA THR A 121 -5.35 -6.42 7.53
C THR A 121 -5.96 -5.39 6.58
N ASP A 122 -5.15 -4.56 5.92
CA ASP A 122 -5.60 -3.56 4.95
C ASP A 122 -6.27 -4.21 3.72
N ILE A 123 -5.71 -5.30 3.21
CA ILE A 123 -6.22 -6.02 2.04
C ILE A 123 -7.57 -6.66 2.38
N VAL A 124 -7.62 -7.46 3.45
CA VAL A 124 -8.84 -8.15 3.89
C VAL A 124 -9.93 -7.15 4.26
N GLY A 125 -9.59 -6.10 5.01
CA GLY A 125 -10.54 -5.04 5.36
C GLY A 125 -11.08 -4.28 4.15
N MET A 126 -10.31 -4.17 3.08
CA MET A 126 -10.78 -3.59 1.81
C MET A 126 -11.72 -4.54 1.07
N TRP A 127 -11.36 -5.83 0.97
CA TRP A 127 -12.22 -6.84 0.35
C TRP A 127 -13.57 -6.93 1.08
N GLN A 128 -13.55 -6.96 2.41
CA GLN A 128 -14.75 -6.91 3.25
C GLN A 128 -15.66 -5.74 2.91
N LYS A 129 -15.12 -4.52 2.91
CA LYS A 129 -15.88 -3.29 2.61
C LYS A 129 -16.46 -3.26 1.20
N LYS A 130 -15.87 -4.00 0.26
CA LYS A 130 -16.32 -4.08 -1.14
C LYS A 130 -17.15 -5.33 -1.43
N ASP A 131 -17.49 -6.12 -0.41
CA ASP A 131 -18.20 -7.40 -0.56
C ASP A 131 -17.49 -8.35 -1.54
N LEU A 132 -16.16 -8.42 -1.43
CA LEU A 132 -15.30 -9.31 -2.21
C LEU A 132 -14.82 -10.48 -1.34
N GLY A 133 -14.45 -11.60 -1.98
CA GLY A 133 -13.87 -12.76 -1.29
C GLY A 133 -14.89 -13.60 -0.50
N ALA A 134 -16.15 -13.62 -0.94
CA ALA A 134 -17.15 -14.52 -0.37
C ALA A 134 -16.67 -15.98 -0.44
N GLY A 135 -16.70 -16.68 0.70
CA GLY A 135 -16.26 -18.07 0.84
C GLY A 135 -14.75 -18.29 0.86
N LEU A 136 -13.94 -17.23 0.82
CA LEU A 136 -12.48 -17.31 0.96
C LEU A 136 -12.07 -17.31 2.44
N VAL A 137 -11.24 -18.27 2.83
CA VAL A 137 -10.62 -18.37 4.15
C VAL A 137 -9.10 -18.36 4.01
N LEU A 138 -8.43 -17.50 4.79
CA LEU A 138 -6.96 -17.42 4.84
C LEU A 138 -6.42 -18.20 6.03
N GLU A 139 -5.49 -19.12 5.79
CA GLU A 139 -4.85 -19.97 6.80
C GLU A 139 -3.37 -19.61 6.92
N VAL A 140 -3.08 -18.57 7.71
CA VAL A 140 -1.69 -18.15 7.97
C VAL A 140 -1.03 -19.13 8.94
N ASP A 141 0.14 -19.64 8.59
CA ASP A 141 0.90 -20.59 9.42
C ASP A 141 1.08 -20.08 10.86
N GLY A 142 0.58 -20.86 11.84
CA GLY A 142 0.68 -20.53 13.26
C GLY A 142 -0.43 -19.60 13.80
N TYR A 143 -1.38 -19.18 12.98
CA TYR A 143 -2.52 -18.34 13.37
C TYR A 143 -3.86 -19.06 13.17
N ALA A 144 -4.91 -18.52 13.79
CA ALA A 144 -6.27 -18.99 13.54
C ALA A 144 -6.71 -18.64 12.10
N PRO A 145 -7.43 -19.54 11.41
CA PRO A 145 -8.00 -19.24 10.10
C PRO A 145 -8.90 -18.00 10.14
N THR A 146 -8.78 -17.16 9.11
CA THR A 146 -9.58 -15.92 8.98
C THR A 146 -10.46 -16.00 7.76
N ALA A 147 -11.78 -16.06 7.97
CA ALA A 147 -12.75 -15.92 6.88
C ALA A 147 -12.78 -14.46 6.40
N VAL A 148 -12.65 -14.23 5.10
CA VAL A 148 -12.73 -12.88 4.53
C VAL A 148 -14.14 -12.34 4.70
N GLN A 149 -15.17 -13.13 4.37
CA GLN A 149 -16.58 -12.84 4.65
C GLN A 149 -17.12 -13.85 5.67
N PRO A 150 -17.28 -13.47 6.96
CA PRO A 150 -17.63 -14.41 8.03
C PRO A 150 -18.93 -15.19 7.82
N ASP A 151 -19.93 -14.57 7.15
CA ASP A 151 -21.25 -15.15 6.96
C ASP A 151 -21.38 -15.98 5.66
N SER A 152 -20.32 -16.05 4.85
CA SER A 152 -20.33 -16.83 3.61
C SER A 152 -19.95 -18.29 3.87
N PRO A 153 -20.60 -19.27 3.19
CA PRO A 153 -20.15 -20.65 3.25
C PRO A 153 -18.73 -20.77 2.70
N VAL A 154 -17.89 -21.55 3.37
CA VAL A 154 -16.49 -21.74 2.97
C VAL A 154 -16.44 -22.48 1.63
N CYS A 155 -15.83 -21.86 0.64
CA CYS A 155 -15.59 -22.42 -0.69
C CYS A 155 -14.10 -22.73 -0.89
N GLU A 156 -13.23 -21.81 -0.49
CA GLU A 156 -11.79 -21.88 -0.76
C GLU A 156 -10.99 -21.58 0.50
N LYS A 157 -9.96 -22.39 0.74
CA LYS A 157 -8.99 -22.22 1.83
C LYS A 157 -7.62 -21.99 1.22
N ILE A 158 -7.03 -20.84 1.53
CA ILE A 158 -5.74 -20.42 1.00
C ILE A 158 -4.76 -20.30 2.17
N GLY A 159 -3.76 -21.17 2.20
CA GLY A 159 -2.82 -21.31 3.30
C GLY A 159 -1.37 -21.00 2.93
N GLY A 160 -0.55 -20.77 3.96
CA GLY A 160 0.90 -20.63 3.86
C GLY A 160 1.47 -19.60 4.84
N SER A 161 2.75 -19.28 4.66
CA SER A 161 3.39 -18.26 5.50
C SER A 161 2.75 -16.88 5.32
N LEU A 162 2.85 -16.02 6.34
CA LEU A 162 2.33 -14.65 6.27
C LEU A 162 2.86 -13.89 5.05
N ALA A 163 4.16 -14.01 4.75
CA ALA A 163 4.78 -13.39 3.58
C ALA A 163 4.21 -13.92 2.25
N SER A 164 3.98 -15.23 2.14
CA SER A 164 3.39 -15.85 0.95
C SER A 164 1.94 -15.43 0.74
N LEU A 165 1.14 -15.40 1.79
CA LEU A 165 -0.27 -14.99 1.71
C LEU A 165 -0.41 -13.50 1.40
N VAL A 166 0.42 -12.63 2.00
CA VAL A 166 0.42 -11.20 1.65
C VAL A 166 0.85 -10.98 0.20
N ARG A 167 1.85 -11.71 -0.29
CA ARG A 167 2.27 -11.65 -1.70
C ARG A 167 1.12 -12.03 -2.64
N TRP A 168 0.44 -13.14 -2.35
CA TRP A 168 -0.70 -13.59 -3.13
C TRP A 168 -1.84 -12.59 -3.04
N ALA A 169 -2.26 -12.18 -1.83
CA ALA A 169 -3.36 -11.24 -1.63
C ALA A 169 -3.10 -9.86 -2.27
N ALA A 170 -1.85 -9.44 -2.38
CA ALA A 170 -1.44 -8.24 -3.11
C ALA A 170 -1.36 -8.45 -4.65
N GLY A 171 -1.82 -9.59 -5.18
CA GLY A 171 -1.83 -9.88 -6.62
C GLY A 171 -0.45 -10.12 -7.23
N ARG A 172 0.55 -10.52 -6.43
CA ARG A 172 1.95 -10.70 -6.87
C ARG A 172 2.34 -12.17 -6.98
N GLY A 173 1.35 -13.05 -7.13
CA GLY A 173 1.49 -14.47 -7.42
C GLY A 173 1.48 -15.38 -6.19
N ALA A 174 1.30 -16.67 -6.44
CA ALA A 174 0.99 -17.68 -5.42
C ALA A 174 2.18 -18.53 -4.92
N VAL A 175 3.42 -18.05 -5.01
CA VAL A 175 4.59 -18.83 -4.56
C VAL A 175 4.54 -19.02 -3.05
N GLY A 176 4.60 -20.29 -2.62
CA GLY A 176 4.51 -20.67 -1.20
C GLY A 176 3.09 -20.60 -0.63
N VAL A 177 2.07 -20.53 -1.48
CA VAL A 177 0.66 -20.62 -1.10
C VAL A 177 0.13 -22.02 -1.44
N SER A 178 -0.76 -22.54 -0.59
CA SER A 178 -1.44 -23.83 -0.77
C SER A 178 -2.96 -23.65 -0.81
N ALA A 179 -3.64 -24.49 -1.57
CA ALA A 179 -5.10 -24.59 -1.61
C ALA A 179 -5.54 -26.06 -1.69
N GLY A 180 -6.81 -26.34 -1.43
CA GLY A 180 -7.38 -27.68 -1.62
C GLY A 180 -7.46 -28.12 -3.09
N GLY A 181 -7.39 -27.17 -4.02
CA GLY A 181 -7.39 -27.38 -5.47
C GLY A 181 -6.45 -26.40 -6.19
N GLU A 182 -6.85 -25.92 -7.36
CA GLU A 182 -6.14 -24.84 -8.05
C GLU A 182 -6.18 -23.55 -7.23
N ILE A 183 -5.06 -22.83 -7.15
CA ILE A 183 -5.00 -21.59 -6.37
C ILE A 183 -5.71 -20.48 -7.17
N PRO A 184 -6.84 -19.93 -6.68
CA PRO A 184 -7.54 -18.87 -7.39
C PRO A 184 -6.73 -17.57 -7.39
N GLU A 185 -7.02 -16.71 -8.36
CA GLU A 185 -6.58 -15.31 -8.31
C GLU A 185 -7.28 -14.60 -7.13
N PRO A 186 -6.56 -13.78 -6.36
CA PRO A 186 -7.15 -13.01 -5.27
C PRO A 186 -8.13 -11.95 -5.82
N PRO A 187 -9.11 -11.50 -5.03
CA PRO A 187 -9.84 -10.29 -5.36
C PRO A 187 -8.87 -9.10 -5.52
N ARG A 188 -9.13 -8.23 -6.50
CA ARG A 188 -8.22 -7.11 -6.81
C ARG A 188 -8.01 -6.18 -5.62
N TRP A 189 -6.76 -5.85 -5.31
CA TRP A 189 -6.38 -4.85 -4.32
C TRP A 189 -5.45 -3.80 -4.94
N LEU A 190 -5.92 -2.54 -4.89
CA LEU A 190 -5.32 -1.32 -5.43
C LEU A 190 -5.13 -1.29 -6.96
#